data_AF-A0A7X1E7N4-F1
#
_entry.id   AF-A0A7X1E7N4-F1
#
_cell.length_a   1.000
_cell.length_b   1.000
_cell.length_c   1.000
_cell.angle_alpha   90.00
_cell.angle_beta   90.00
_cell.angle_gamma   90.00
#
_symmetry.space_group_name_H-M   'P 1'
#
loop_
_entity.id
_entity.type
_entity.pdbx_description
1 polymer ?
#
loop_
_entity_poly.entity_id
_entity_poly.type
_entity_poly.pdbx_seq_one_letter_code
_entity_poly.pdbx_strand_id
1 'polypeptide(L)'
;MRSRLSLIYIGVLTTSLILPAGCRRPEVQIYDTPKDTSERARPLAELSAPSDIADALTWSPHAGWKELPPTQFRKGNYLYNDEAGAVEITVTSFPGSTGGLLANVNRWLGQASLPAVDASQLQKMTSEMSLSSGASATIVDLKPSGETEDSTSIYAAIIPFMGQSWFFKMSGPRSTLESQIEPFRTMIEAIEFGGPAAAATSEAPGTEDASHLGDLVFSTPQGWTVSEGNSMRIASLAIIKEGFPAADFSITSFPGDTGGLVANVNRWRRQIGLADWNASQVEAAATRMTNPSGLEFTMFELKSDSENDGNADKETILVAIMEMEGRSWFFKLRGDALLLDIQMDKFKYLLQSVRFSHEGHNH
;
A
#
# COMPACT_ATOMS: atom_id res chain seq x y z
N MET A 1 -72.99 -52.36 -49.75
CA MET A 1 -73.81 -52.68 -48.56
C MET A 1 -72.91 -52.68 -47.32
N ARG A 2 -72.96 -51.64 -46.49
CA ARG A 2 -72.63 -51.62 -45.04
C ARG A 2 -72.72 -50.18 -44.53
N SER A 3 -73.63 -50.02 -43.57
CA SER A 3 -73.82 -49.02 -42.51
C SER A 3 -73.30 -47.58 -42.70
N ARG A 4 -74.24 -46.64 -42.84
CA ARG A 4 -74.11 -45.25 -42.40
C ARG A 4 -75.08 -45.07 -41.23
N LEU A 5 -74.59 -44.77 -40.03
CA LEU A 5 -75.42 -44.28 -38.94
C LEU A 5 -75.09 -42.81 -38.67
N SER A 6 -76.08 -41.95 -38.91
CA SER A 6 -76.12 -40.57 -38.43
C SER A 6 -76.18 -40.54 -36.91
N LEU A 7 -75.33 -39.72 -36.28
CA LEU A 7 -75.53 -39.26 -34.91
C LEU A 7 -76.20 -37.88 -34.96
N ILE A 8 -77.38 -37.77 -34.34
CA ILE A 8 -78.10 -36.52 -34.08
C ILE A 8 -77.97 -36.21 -32.58
N TYR A 9 -77.67 -34.94 -32.30
CA TYR A 9 -77.38 -34.32 -31.01
C TYR A 9 -78.59 -34.28 -30.05
N ILE A 10 -78.36 -34.54 -28.77
CA ILE A 10 -79.05 -33.87 -27.66
C ILE A 10 -77.96 -33.36 -26.71
N GLY A 11 -77.69 -32.05 -26.79
CA GLY A 11 -76.73 -31.35 -25.95
C GLY A 11 -77.32 -31.04 -24.58
N VAL A 12 -76.68 -31.55 -23.53
CA VAL A 12 -76.93 -31.17 -22.14
C VAL A 12 -75.95 -30.06 -21.78
N LEU A 13 -76.49 -28.86 -21.52
CA LEU A 13 -75.76 -27.70 -21.02
C LEU A 13 -75.23 -28.02 -19.60
N THR A 14 -73.92 -28.20 -19.45
CA THR A 14 -73.25 -28.21 -18.14
C THR A 14 -72.28 -27.04 -18.09
N THR A 15 -72.69 -25.98 -17.40
CA THR A 15 -71.90 -24.78 -17.16
C THR A 15 -70.91 -25.06 -16.03
N SER A 16 -69.71 -25.59 -16.37
CA SER A 16 -68.59 -25.69 -15.43
C SER A 16 -67.87 -24.35 -15.34
N LEU A 17 -68.02 -23.71 -14.18
CA LEU A 17 -67.37 -22.45 -13.80
C LEU A 17 -65.88 -22.72 -13.51
N ILE A 18 -64.99 -22.20 -14.35
CA ILE A 18 -63.53 -22.26 -14.16
C ILE A 18 -63.13 -21.10 -13.25
N LEU A 19 -62.70 -21.40 -12.02
CA LEU A 19 -62.13 -20.43 -11.08
C LEU A 19 -60.64 -20.22 -11.41
N PRO A 20 -60.16 -18.97 -11.57
CA PRO A 20 -58.73 -18.70 -11.75
C PRO A 20 -57.96 -18.89 -10.43
N ALA A 21 -56.91 -19.69 -10.47
CA ALA A 21 -55.91 -19.77 -9.41
C ALA A 21 -55.09 -18.46 -9.36
N GLY A 22 -55.54 -17.51 -8.54
CA GLY A 22 -54.80 -16.31 -8.21
C GLY A 22 -53.73 -16.59 -7.16
N CYS A 23 -52.46 -16.39 -7.50
CA CYS A 23 -51.34 -16.36 -6.57
C CYS A 23 -51.58 -15.30 -5.48
N ARG A 24 -51.68 -15.73 -4.22
CA ARG A 24 -51.72 -14.84 -3.04
C ARG A 24 -50.39 -14.09 -2.95
N ARG A 25 -50.44 -12.75 -2.95
CA ARG A 25 -49.32 -11.90 -2.53
C ARG A 25 -49.09 -12.09 -1.02
N PRO A 26 -47.85 -12.29 -0.54
CA PRO A 26 -47.58 -12.26 0.88
C PRO A 26 -47.76 -10.84 1.42
N GLU A 27 -48.65 -10.70 2.40
CA GLU A 27 -48.94 -9.49 3.13
C GLU A 27 -47.87 -9.30 4.23
N VAL A 28 -47.18 -8.16 4.22
CA VAL A 28 -46.14 -7.84 5.22
C VAL A 28 -46.86 -7.43 6.51
N GLN A 29 -46.78 -8.30 7.53
CA GLN A 29 -47.25 -7.99 8.87
C GLN A 29 -46.20 -7.12 9.57
N ILE A 30 -46.51 -5.85 9.79
CA ILE A 30 -45.70 -4.93 10.58
C ILE A 30 -46.08 -5.16 12.05
N TYR A 31 -45.10 -5.56 12.87
CA TYR A 31 -45.26 -5.63 14.32
C TYR A 31 -44.46 -4.51 14.97
N ASP A 32 -45.16 -3.62 15.68
CA ASP A 32 -44.54 -2.68 16.61
C ASP A 32 -44.16 -3.43 17.89
N THR A 33 -42.85 -3.56 18.14
CA THR A 33 -42.34 -4.10 19.39
C THR A 33 -42.24 -2.98 20.44
N PRO A 34 -42.83 -3.14 21.63
CA PRO A 34 -42.64 -2.19 22.73
C PRO A 34 -41.16 -2.09 23.10
N LYS A 35 -40.66 -0.86 23.22
CA LYS A 35 -39.28 -0.58 23.61
C LYS A 35 -39.10 -0.93 25.09
N ASP A 36 -38.54 -2.10 25.35
CA ASP A 36 -38.27 -2.54 26.72
C ASP A 36 -37.02 -1.83 27.28
N THR A 37 -37.21 -1.26 28.47
CA THR A 37 -36.21 -0.52 29.24
C THR A 37 -35.31 -1.53 29.96
N SER A 38 -34.13 -1.82 29.39
CA SER A 38 -33.10 -2.63 30.04
C SER A 38 -31.91 -1.76 30.42
N GLU A 39 -31.72 -1.67 31.74
CA GLU A 39 -30.51 -1.38 32.54
C GLU A 39 -29.36 -0.56 31.95
N ARG A 40 -29.01 0.46 32.73
CA ARG A 40 -27.87 1.38 32.62
C ARG A 40 -26.54 0.60 32.45
N ALA A 41 -26.15 0.32 31.22
CA ALA A 41 -24.78 -0.06 30.89
C ALA A 41 -23.88 1.18 31.04
N ARG A 42 -22.76 1.01 31.74
CA ARG A 42 -21.71 2.02 31.94
C ARG A 42 -21.29 2.62 30.60
N PRO A 43 -20.86 3.90 30.53
CA PRO A 43 -20.28 4.41 29.30
C PRO A 43 -19.07 3.54 28.96
N LEU A 44 -19.17 2.75 27.88
CA LEU A 44 -18.00 2.25 27.22
C LEU A 44 -17.26 3.52 26.85
N ALA A 45 -16.09 3.73 27.45
CA ALA A 45 -15.15 4.74 27.02
C ALA A 45 -15.16 4.72 25.49
N GLU A 46 -15.34 5.90 24.89
CA GLU A 46 -14.99 6.11 23.50
C GLU A 46 -13.56 5.59 23.34
N LEU A 47 -13.44 4.37 22.82
CA LEU A 47 -12.24 3.95 22.14
C LEU A 47 -12.23 4.80 20.88
N SER A 48 -11.73 6.03 21.03
CA SER A 48 -11.19 6.79 19.92
C SER A 48 -10.20 5.86 19.24
N ALA A 49 -10.60 5.28 18.11
CA ALA A 49 -9.68 4.59 17.24
C ALA A 49 -8.55 5.57 16.92
N PRO A 50 -7.27 5.20 17.07
CA PRO A 50 -6.19 6.10 16.69
C PRO A 50 -6.31 6.35 15.19
N SER A 51 -6.52 7.61 14.82
CA SER A 51 -6.62 8.08 13.44
C SER A 51 -5.21 8.35 12.87
N ASP A 52 -4.26 7.47 13.17
CA ASP A 52 -2.81 7.74 13.11
C ASP A 52 -2.20 7.60 11.70
N ILE A 53 -2.99 7.24 10.67
CA ILE A 53 -2.49 7.15 9.28
C ILE A 53 -2.57 8.52 8.56
N ALA A 54 -3.16 9.55 9.17
CA ALA A 54 -3.09 10.91 8.62
C ALA A 54 -1.67 11.48 8.66
N ASP A 55 -0.84 11.06 9.61
CA ASP A 55 0.51 11.61 9.84
C ASP A 55 1.63 10.80 9.16
N ALA A 56 1.27 9.96 8.17
CA ALA A 56 2.20 9.04 7.51
C ALA A 56 3.03 9.72 6.39
N LEU A 57 2.44 10.68 5.69
CA LEU A 57 3.10 11.49 4.66
C LEU A 57 2.89 12.95 5.00
N THR A 58 3.96 13.73 4.91
CA THR A 58 3.92 15.18 4.98
C THR A 58 4.21 15.74 3.59
N TRP A 59 3.36 16.65 3.13
CA TRP A 59 3.56 17.38 1.89
C TRP A 59 3.22 18.86 2.09
N SER A 60 3.85 19.72 1.31
CA SER A 60 3.56 21.16 1.29
C SER A 60 2.97 21.55 -0.06
N PRO A 61 1.70 21.98 -0.14
CA PRO A 61 1.11 22.43 -1.40
C PRO A 61 1.80 23.69 -1.91
N HIS A 62 1.78 23.89 -3.23
CA HIS A 62 2.33 25.10 -3.83
C HIS A 62 1.56 26.35 -3.36
N ALA A 63 2.26 27.46 -3.11
CA ALA A 63 1.66 28.69 -2.55
C ALA A 63 0.53 29.29 -3.40
N GLY A 64 0.51 28.99 -4.71
CA GLY A 64 -0.55 29.40 -5.62
C GLY A 64 -1.86 28.60 -5.51
N TRP A 65 -1.89 27.52 -4.72
CA TRP A 65 -3.07 26.68 -4.57
C TRP A 65 -3.90 27.12 -3.37
N LYS A 66 -5.21 27.29 -3.60
CA LYS A 66 -6.17 27.58 -2.54
C LYS A 66 -6.60 26.28 -1.88
N GLU A 67 -6.34 26.13 -0.59
CA GLU A 67 -6.89 25.03 0.20
C GLU A 67 -8.41 25.17 0.39
N LEU A 68 -9.11 24.05 0.19
CA LEU A 68 -10.54 23.91 0.35
C LEU A 68 -10.86 23.13 1.63
N PRO A 69 -12.09 23.23 2.18
CA PRO A 69 -12.47 22.47 3.35
C PRO A 69 -12.21 20.96 3.20
N PRO A 70 -11.79 20.28 4.28
CA PRO A 70 -11.58 18.84 4.26
C PRO A 70 -12.90 18.11 3.99
N THR A 71 -12.80 16.93 3.38
CA THR A 71 -13.95 16.03 3.18
C THR A 71 -13.66 14.69 3.85
N GLN A 72 -14.70 13.85 4.03
CA GLN A 72 -14.55 12.55 4.70
C GLN A 72 -13.49 11.64 4.05
N PHE A 73 -13.21 11.79 2.75
CA PHE A 73 -12.29 10.91 2.01
C PHE A 73 -11.00 11.58 1.52
N ARG A 74 -10.94 12.93 1.45
CA ARG A 74 -9.77 13.67 0.96
C ARG A 74 -8.89 14.11 2.13
N LYS A 75 -7.66 13.62 2.17
CA LYS A 75 -6.61 14.05 3.11
C LYS A 75 -5.98 15.39 2.72
N GLY A 76 -6.06 15.76 1.44
CA GLY A 76 -5.67 17.06 0.91
C GLY A 76 -6.67 17.50 -0.15
N ASN A 77 -7.04 18.77 -0.14
CA ASN A 77 -8.09 19.31 -1.02
C ASN A 77 -7.73 20.75 -1.42
N TYR A 78 -7.28 20.94 -2.66
CA TYR A 78 -6.80 22.24 -3.14
C TYR A 78 -7.39 22.58 -4.50
N LEU A 79 -7.38 23.87 -4.83
CA LEU A 79 -7.89 24.42 -6.07
C LEU A 79 -6.92 25.46 -6.61
N TYR A 80 -6.55 25.34 -7.87
CA TYR A 80 -5.88 26.38 -8.64
C TYR A 80 -6.84 26.88 -9.72
N ASN A 81 -6.91 28.21 -9.92
CA ASN A 81 -7.75 28.80 -10.96
C ASN A 81 -6.95 29.84 -11.73
N ASP A 82 -7.09 29.82 -13.06
CA ASP A 82 -6.64 30.88 -13.95
C ASP A 82 -7.76 31.26 -14.95
N GLU A 83 -7.42 32.04 -15.99
CA GLU A 83 -8.40 32.47 -17.00
C GLU A 83 -8.96 31.31 -17.84
N ALA A 84 -8.22 30.20 -17.96
CA ALA A 84 -8.63 29.03 -18.75
C ALA A 84 -9.47 28.03 -17.92
N GLY A 85 -9.45 28.13 -16.59
CA GLY A 85 -10.37 27.43 -15.72
C GLY A 85 -9.74 26.94 -14.42
N ALA A 86 -10.36 25.91 -13.86
CA ALA A 86 -10.06 25.40 -12.52
C ALA A 86 -9.41 24.02 -12.57
N VAL A 87 -8.35 23.81 -11.78
CA VAL A 87 -7.72 22.51 -11.53
C VAL A 87 -7.93 22.14 -10.07
N GLU A 88 -8.60 21.01 -9.85
CA GLU A 88 -8.70 20.39 -8.52
C GLU A 88 -7.47 19.54 -8.25
N ILE A 89 -6.85 19.71 -7.07
CA ILE A 89 -5.78 18.87 -6.56
C ILE A 89 -6.27 18.14 -5.31
N THR A 90 -6.26 16.80 -5.35
CA THR A 90 -6.79 15.96 -4.29
C THR A 90 -5.76 14.96 -3.82
N VAL A 91 -5.68 14.76 -2.50
CA VAL A 91 -4.90 13.69 -1.88
C VAL A 91 -5.85 12.72 -1.19
N THR A 92 -5.77 11.44 -1.54
CA THR A 92 -6.54 10.37 -0.91
C THR A 92 -5.64 9.19 -0.61
N SER A 93 -5.97 8.39 0.41
CA SER A 93 -5.27 7.14 0.68
C SER A 93 -6.27 6.03 0.92
N PHE A 94 -5.92 4.81 0.52
CA PHE A 94 -6.75 3.64 0.72
C PHE A 94 -5.88 2.43 1.09
N PRO A 95 -6.38 1.52 1.95
CA PRO A 95 -5.65 0.30 2.29
C PRO A 95 -5.45 -0.62 1.08
N GLY A 96 -4.25 -1.20 1.00
CA GLY A 96 -3.86 -2.15 -0.05
C GLY A 96 -3.75 -1.53 -1.44
N SER A 97 -3.66 -2.38 -2.45
CA SER A 97 -3.42 -2.01 -3.86
C SER A 97 -4.68 -1.61 -4.64
N THR A 98 -5.83 -1.47 -3.97
CA THR A 98 -7.08 -0.89 -4.51
C THR A 98 -7.51 -1.38 -5.91
N GLY A 99 -7.36 -2.68 -6.20
CA GLY A 99 -7.76 -3.26 -7.50
C GLY A 99 -6.76 -3.04 -8.64
N GLY A 100 -5.59 -2.45 -8.37
CA GLY A 100 -4.50 -2.29 -9.33
C GLY A 100 -4.53 -0.98 -10.13
N LEU A 101 -3.39 -0.63 -10.74
CA LEU A 101 -3.20 0.65 -11.44
C LEU A 101 -4.18 0.86 -12.60
N LEU A 102 -4.38 -0.16 -13.44
CA LEU A 102 -5.26 -0.09 -14.61
C LEU A 102 -6.72 0.15 -14.23
N ALA A 103 -7.22 -0.54 -13.20
CA ALA A 103 -8.59 -0.36 -12.73
C ALA A 103 -8.81 1.06 -12.16
N ASN A 104 -7.83 1.57 -11.42
CA ASN A 104 -7.86 2.93 -10.88
C ASN A 104 -7.85 4.00 -11.98
N VAL A 105 -6.97 3.86 -12.97
CA VAL A 105 -6.89 4.77 -14.11
C VAL A 105 -8.19 4.77 -14.91
N ASN A 106 -8.74 3.59 -15.24
CA ASN A 106 -10.00 3.49 -15.97
C ASN A 106 -11.19 4.06 -15.19
N ARG A 107 -11.18 3.96 -13.85
CA ARG A 107 -12.18 4.63 -13.00
C ARG A 107 -12.07 6.16 -13.09
N TRP A 108 -10.87 6.71 -13.08
CA TRP A 108 -10.68 8.17 -13.22
C TRP A 108 -11.04 8.67 -14.61
N LEU A 109 -10.67 7.93 -15.65
CA LEU A 109 -11.08 8.21 -17.03
C LEU A 109 -12.61 8.25 -17.14
N GLY A 110 -13.31 7.26 -16.56
CA GLY A 110 -14.77 7.26 -16.52
C GLY A 110 -15.37 8.48 -15.78
N GLN A 111 -14.75 8.95 -14.70
CA GLN A 111 -15.18 10.18 -14.00
C GLN A 111 -14.97 11.44 -14.83
N ALA A 112 -13.95 11.46 -15.69
CA ALA A 112 -13.68 12.53 -16.65
C ALA A 112 -14.42 12.34 -17.99
N SER A 113 -15.29 11.33 -18.10
CA SER A 113 -15.99 10.96 -19.36
C SER A 113 -15.04 10.64 -20.53
N LEU A 114 -13.85 10.13 -20.21
CA LEU A 114 -12.83 9.73 -21.18
C LEU A 114 -12.91 8.21 -21.47
N PRO A 115 -12.49 7.77 -22.68
CA PRO A 115 -12.43 6.35 -23.01
C PRO A 115 -11.48 5.59 -22.08
N ALA A 116 -11.85 4.37 -21.69
CA ALA A 116 -10.97 3.47 -20.97
C ALA A 116 -9.76 3.07 -21.84
N VAL A 117 -8.65 2.76 -21.17
CA VAL A 117 -7.40 2.32 -21.78
C VAL A 117 -7.09 0.87 -21.42
N ASP A 118 -6.30 0.20 -22.25
CA ASP A 118 -5.72 -1.10 -21.96
C ASP A 118 -4.34 -0.99 -21.28
N ALA A 119 -3.78 -2.13 -20.87
CA ALA A 119 -2.47 -2.18 -20.20
C ALA A 119 -1.31 -1.66 -21.07
N SER A 120 -1.38 -1.86 -22.38
CA SER A 120 -0.32 -1.43 -23.31
C SER A 120 -0.32 0.08 -23.52
N GLN A 121 -1.51 0.69 -23.50
CA GLN A 121 -1.70 2.13 -23.56
C GLN A 121 -1.31 2.77 -22.23
N LEU A 122 -1.73 2.18 -21.10
CA LEU A 122 -1.36 2.63 -19.77
C LEU A 122 0.16 2.71 -19.60
N GLN A 123 0.90 1.70 -20.05
CA GLN A 123 2.36 1.69 -19.94
C GLN A 123 3.03 2.89 -20.62
N LYS A 124 2.43 3.42 -21.69
CA LYS A 124 2.93 4.62 -22.41
C LYS A 124 2.56 5.93 -21.71
N MET A 125 1.60 5.88 -20.79
CA MET A 125 1.07 7.01 -20.03
C MET A 125 1.65 7.08 -18.60
N THR A 126 2.43 6.07 -18.22
CA THR A 126 3.04 5.95 -16.90
C THR A 126 4.54 6.16 -16.96
N SER A 127 5.09 6.80 -15.94
CA SER A 127 6.53 6.90 -15.70
C SER A 127 6.84 6.78 -14.22
N GLU A 128 8.07 6.43 -13.88
CA GLU A 128 8.53 6.41 -12.49
C GLU A 128 9.22 7.75 -12.17
N MET A 129 8.97 8.25 -10.97
CA MET A 129 9.64 9.43 -10.40
C MET A 129 10.29 9.05 -9.08
N SER A 130 11.57 9.38 -8.93
CA SER A 130 12.26 9.29 -7.64
C SER A 130 11.95 10.52 -6.79
N LEU A 131 11.69 10.31 -5.51
CA LEU A 131 11.48 11.36 -4.52
C LEU A 131 12.81 11.66 -3.80
N SER A 132 12.91 12.84 -3.20
CA SER A 132 14.08 13.26 -2.40
C SER A 132 14.34 12.32 -1.22
N SER A 133 13.30 11.64 -0.74
CA SER A 133 13.38 10.62 0.32
C SER A 133 13.97 9.27 -0.14
N GLY A 134 14.19 9.09 -1.45
CA GLY A 134 14.58 7.81 -2.05
C GLY A 134 13.41 6.86 -2.33
N ALA A 135 12.16 7.24 -2.01
CA ALA A 135 10.97 6.51 -2.45
C ALA A 135 10.72 6.72 -3.95
N SER A 136 9.86 5.90 -4.55
CA SER A 136 9.39 6.11 -5.92
C SER A 136 7.88 6.30 -6.00
N ALA A 137 7.48 7.13 -6.95
CA ALA A 137 6.09 7.37 -7.33
C ALA A 137 5.86 6.88 -8.75
N THR A 138 4.70 6.25 -8.98
CA THR A 138 4.20 6.05 -10.34
C THR A 138 3.44 7.30 -10.76
N ILE A 139 3.97 8.00 -11.75
CA ILE A 139 3.32 9.14 -12.39
C ILE A 139 2.41 8.63 -13.51
N VAL A 140 1.20 9.15 -13.58
CA VAL A 140 0.22 8.89 -14.64
C VAL A 140 -0.15 10.22 -15.29
N ASP A 141 0.08 10.36 -16.59
CA ASP A 141 -0.28 11.53 -17.39
C ASP A 141 -1.37 11.14 -18.41
N LEU A 142 -2.61 11.47 -18.10
CA LEU A 142 -3.79 11.13 -18.89
C LEU A 142 -4.28 12.35 -19.64
N LYS A 143 -3.94 12.39 -20.93
CA LYS A 143 -4.38 13.43 -21.87
C LYS A 143 -5.54 12.90 -22.73
N PRO A 144 -6.60 13.69 -22.95
CA PRO A 144 -7.66 13.33 -23.89
C PRO A 144 -7.06 13.16 -25.29
N SER A 145 -7.39 12.04 -25.94
CA SER A 145 -6.91 11.77 -27.30
C SER A 145 -7.74 12.56 -28.31
N GLY A 146 -7.12 13.54 -28.98
CA GLY A 146 -7.73 14.25 -30.11
C GLY A 146 -8.65 15.42 -29.76
N GLU A 147 -8.57 15.98 -28.55
CA GLU A 147 -9.40 17.11 -28.14
C GLU A 147 -8.62 18.41 -27.85
N THR A 148 -9.38 19.50 -27.72
CA THR A 148 -8.94 20.91 -27.59
C THR A 148 -8.28 21.23 -26.24
N GLU A 149 -7.64 22.40 -26.12
CA GLU A 149 -6.98 22.85 -24.89
C GLU A 149 -7.90 22.92 -23.65
N ASP A 150 -9.22 23.04 -23.85
CA ASP A 150 -10.22 23.08 -22.78
C ASP A 150 -10.61 21.69 -22.26
N SER A 151 -10.14 20.61 -22.91
CA SER A 151 -10.52 19.25 -22.53
C SER A 151 -9.92 18.84 -21.19
N THR A 152 -10.70 18.08 -20.43
CA THR A 152 -10.31 17.63 -19.10
C THR A 152 -9.14 16.66 -19.20
N SER A 153 -8.02 17.01 -18.55
CA SER A 153 -6.87 16.13 -18.35
C SER A 153 -6.77 15.69 -16.91
N ILE A 154 -6.05 14.58 -16.68
CA ILE A 154 -5.74 14.09 -15.33
C ILE A 154 -4.23 13.84 -15.25
N TYR A 155 -3.61 14.35 -14.20
CA TYR A 155 -2.22 14.05 -13.86
C TYR A 155 -2.18 13.54 -12.43
N ALA A 156 -1.51 12.42 -12.18
CA ALA A 156 -1.52 11.80 -10.86
C ALA A 156 -0.15 11.23 -10.48
N ALA A 157 0.15 11.22 -9.18
CA ALA A 157 1.22 10.47 -8.57
C ALA A 157 0.63 9.44 -7.60
N ILE A 158 1.11 8.20 -7.72
CA ILE A 158 0.70 7.08 -6.89
C ILE A 158 1.91 6.62 -6.10
N ILE A 159 1.77 6.66 -4.77
CA ILE A 159 2.84 6.33 -3.84
C ILE A 159 2.33 5.21 -2.93
N PRO A 160 2.81 3.97 -3.11
CA PRO A 160 2.63 2.93 -2.11
C PRO A 160 3.43 3.30 -0.86
N PHE A 161 2.76 3.41 0.30
CA PHE A 161 3.42 3.65 1.58
C PHE A 161 2.63 3.10 2.75
N MET A 162 3.29 2.31 3.62
CA MET A 162 2.72 1.71 4.83
C MET A 162 1.45 0.89 4.55
N GLY A 163 1.43 0.12 3.46
CA GLY A 163 0.28 -0.68 3.06
C GLY A 163 -0.94 0.15 2.61
N GLN A 164 -0.75 1.43 2.33
CA GLN A 164 -1.73 2.29 1.69
C GLN A 164 -1.25 2.66 0.28
N SER A 165 -2.18 2.80 -0.66
CA SER A 165 -1.92 3.52 -1.89
C SER A 165 -2.34 4.98 -1.69
N TRP A 166 -1.36 5.88 -1.71
CA TRP A 166 -1.58 7.31 -1.72
C TRP A 166 -1.74 7.82 -3.15
N PHE A 167 -2.77 8.60 -3.37
CA PHE A 167 -3.12 9.16 -4.66
C PHE A 167 -3.12 10.67 -4.56
N PHE A 168 -2.14 11.30 -5.19
CA PHE A 168 -2.11 12.73 -5.45
C PHE A 168 -2.61 12.92 -6.88
N LYS A 169 -3.70 13.66 -7.08
CA LYS A 169 -4.33 13.79 -8.39
C LYS A 169 -4.69 15.23 -8.69
N MET A 170 -4.34 15.69 -9.88
CA MET A 170 -4.84 16.90 -10.53
C MET A 170 -5.88 16.56 -11.58
N SER A 171 -6.95 17.35 -11.68
CA SER A 171 -7.93 17.25 -12.77
C SER A 171 -8.51 18.61 -13.11
N GLY A 172 -8.59 18.92 -14.40
CA GLY A 172 -9.12 20.20 -14.90
C GLY A 172 -8.82 20.40 -16.39
N PRO A 173 -9.09 21.60 -16.95
CA PRO A 173 -8.74 21.95 -18.32
C PRO A 173 -7.24 21.74 -18.58
N ARG A 174 -6.91 21.21 -19.76
CA ARG A 174 -5.53 20.84 -20.09
C ARG A 174 -4.56 22.00 -20.00
N SER A 175 -4.91 23.16 -20.53
CA SER A 175 -4.08 24.37 -20.50
C SER A 175 -3.73 24.80 -19.08
N THR A 176 -4.72 24.91 -18.19
CA THR A 176 -4.53 25.22 -16.77
C THR A 176 -3.70 24.13 -16.08
N LEU A 177 -4.01 22.85 -16.33
CA LEU A 177 -3.33 21.71 -15.69
C LEU A 177 -1.86 21.62 -16.08
N GLU A 178 -1.52 21.81 -17.36
CA GLU A 178 -0.14 21.77 -17.85
C GLU A 178 0.74 22.83 -17.15
N SER A 179 0.18 24.02 -16.83
CA SER A 179 0.88 25.04 -16.05
C SER A 179 1.20 24.61 -14.61
N GLN A 180 0.45 23.65 -14.07
CA GLN A 180 0.59 23.17 -12.70
C GLN A 180 1.40 21.88 -12.57
N ILE A 181 1.86 21.29 -13.68
CA ILE A 181 2.67 20.05 -13.64
C ILE A 181 3.96 20.25 -12.85
N GLU A 182 4.74 21.29 -13.14
CA GLU A 182 6.01 21.51 -12.41
C GLU A 182 5.78 21.78 -10.91
N PRO A 183 4.89 22.70 -10.48
CA PRO A 183 4.54 22.87 -9.07
C PRO A 183 4.11 21.56 -8.39
N PHE A 184 3.31 20.74 -9.07
CA PHE A 184 2.88 19.45 -8.55
C PHE A 184 4.04 18.48 -8.41
N ARG A 185 4.89 18.35 -9.43
CA ARG A 185 6.08 17.49 -9.40
C ARG A 185 7.03 17.88 -8.27
N THR A 186 7.27 19.18 -8.06
CA THR A 186 8.06 19.69 -6.93
C THR A 186 7.45 19.28 -5.58
N MET A 187 6.14 19.39 -5.41
CA MET A 187 5.47 18.92 -4.19
C MET A 187 5.68 17.41 -4.00
N ILE A 188 5.52 16.60 -5.04
CA ILE A 188 5.68 15.14 -4.97
C ILE A 188 7.13 14.77 -4.62
N GLU A 189 8.11 15.35 -5.30
CA GLU A 189 9.53 15.11 -5.08
C GLU A 189 9.97 15.44 -3.63
N ALA A 190 9.34 16.45 -3.02
CA ALA A 190 9.60 16.89 -1.66
C ALA A 190 8.73 16.17 -0.60
N ILE A 191 7.95 15.15 -0.96
CA ILE A 191 7.17 14.40 0.03
C ILE A 191 8.10 13.77 1.04
N GLU A 192 7.85 14.10 2.30
CA GLU A 192 8.50 13.50 3.44
C GLU A 192 7.61 12.40 4.00
N PHE A 193 8.25 11.30 4.40
CA PHE A 193 7.56 10.14 4.94
C PHE A 193 7.71 10.18 6.46
N GLY A 194 6.65 10.59 7.15
CA GLY A 194 6.58 10.62 8.60
C GLY A 194 6.00 9.31 9.15
N GLY A 195 6.59 8.69 10.16
CA GLY A 195 5.76 8.13 11.24
C GLY A 195 5.44 9.28 12.20
N PRO A 196 4.61 9.11 13.25
CA PRO A 196 4.37 10.18 14.21
C PRO A 196 5.71 10.68 14.81
N ALA A 197 6.18 11.82 14.30
CA ALA A 197 7.35 12.55 14.76
C ALA A 197 7.41 13.95 14.12
N ALA A 198 6.37 14.78 14.28
CA ALA A 198 6.46 16.21 13.99
C ALA A 198 5.39 17.05 14.72
N ALA A 199 5.26 16.85 16.03
CA ALA A 199 4.73 17.88 16.93
C ALA A 199 5.46 17.77 18.28
N ALA A 200 6.72 18.16 18.30
CA ALA A 200 7.46 18.47 19.53
C ALA A 200 8.38 19.65 19.25
N THR A 201 7.78 20.84 19.21
CA THR A 201 8.51 22.08 19.49
C THR A 201 9.09 21.99 20.89
N SER A 202 10.42 22.10 20.98
CA SER A 202 11.18 22.69 22.09
C SER A 202 10.59 22.51 23.49
N GLU A 203 10.86 21.36 24.10
CA GLU A 203 11.22 21.23 25.52
C GLU A 203 11.77 19.80 25.75
N ALA A 204 13.05 19.67 26.09
CA ALA A 204 13.53 18.45 26.75
C ALA A 204 12.85 18.37 28.14
N PRO A 205 12.55 17.19 28.72
CA PRO A 205 13.31 15.94 28.61
C PRO A 205 12.47 14.64 28.46
N GLY A 206 13.11 13.57 28.00
CA GLY A 206 12.58 12.19 28.08
C GLY A 206 13.20 11.25 27.04
N THR A 207 14.29 10.58 27.41
CA THR A 207 14.90 9.46 26.69
C THR A 207 13.95 8.26 26.64
N GLU A 208 13.58 7.80 25.44
CA GLU A 208 13.13 6.44 25.05
C GLU A 208 12.75 6.54 23.55
N ASP A 209 13.34 5.86 22.56
CA ASP A 209 14.16 4.66 22.56
C ASP A 209 14.98 4.62 21.24
N ALA A 210 16.16 5.25 21.21
CA ALA A 210 17.16 4.97 20.19
C ALA A 210 17.89 3.69 20.63
N SER A 211 17.74 2.59 19.89
CA SER A 211 18.49 1.38 20.20
C SER A 211 19.95 1.59 19.80
N HIS A 212 20.84 1.68 20.80
CA HIS A 212 22.28 1.71 20.63
C HIS A 212 22.82 0.28 20.79
N LEU A 213 23.47 -0.27 19.77
CA LEU A 213 23.99 -1.64 19.78
C LEU A 213 25.44 -1.64 19.29
N GLY A 214 26.36 -1.33 20.22
CA GLY A 214 27.71 -0.88 19.88
C GLY A 214 27.63 0.50 19.23
N ASP A 215 28.40 0.70 18.16
CA ASP A 215 28.36 1.95 17.39
C ASP A 215 27.15 2.02 16.45
N LEU A 216 26.44 0.92 16.20
CA LEU A 216 25.28 0.94 15.29
C LEU A 216 24.03 1.49 15.99
N VAL A 217 23.43 2.50 15.36
CA VAL A 217 22.19 3.15 15.79
C VAL A 217 21.14 2.98 14.69
N PHE A 218 19.94 2.54 15.07
CA PHE A 218 18.78 2.48 14.17
C PHE A 218 17.49 2.78 14.94
N SER A 219 16.43 3.10 14.21
CA SER A 219 15.09 3.33 14.74
C SER A 219 14.25 2.08 14.57
N THR A 220 13.72 1.56 15.68
CA THR A 220 12.83 0.40 15.66
C THR A 220 11.47 0.79 15.05
N PRO A 221 11.01 0.13 13.97
CA PRO A 221 9.72 0.45 13.37
C PRO A 221 8.56 0.22 14.33
N GLN A 222 7.52 1.04 14.25
CA GLN A 222 6.33 0.89 15.08
C GLN A 222 5.73 -0.52 14.95
N GLY A 223 5.37 -1.14 16.08
CA GLY A 223 4.80 -2.49 16.12
C GLY A 223 5.82 -3.63 15.98
N TRP A 224 7.12 -3.29 15.89
CA TRP A 224 8.20 -4.25 16.07
C TRP A 224 8.60 -4.21 17.54
N THR A 225 8.75 -5.39 18.14
CA THR A 225 9.02 -5.53 19.57
C THR A 225 10.34 -6.24 19.78
N VAL A 226 11.14 -5.82 20.76
CA VAL A 226 12.38 -6.54 21.08
C VAL A 226 12.05 -7.97 21.49
N SER A 227 12.77 -8.94 20.92
CA SER A 227 12.59 -10.36 21.21
C SER A 227 13.86 -10.97 21.80
N GLU A 228 13.72 -12.14 22.46
CA GLU A 228 14.87 -12.86 22.99
C GLU A 228 15.83 -13.25 21.85
N GLY A 229 16.99 -12.59 21.81
CA GLY A 229 18.07 -12.92 20.89
C GLY A 229 18.93 -14.08 21.37
N ASN A 230 19.99 -14.37 20.59
CA ASN A 230 21.11 -15.18 21.05
C ASN A 230 22.41 -14.37 20.95
N SER A 231 23.50 -14.87 21.55
CA SER A 231 24.78 -14.16 21.66
C SER A 231 25.43 -13.74 20.34
N MET A 232 24.96 -14.21 19.18
CA MET A 232 25.47 -13.85 17.86
C MET A 232 24.66 -12.74 17.15
N ARG A 233 23.47 -12.39 17.64
CA ARG A 233 22.62 -11.34 17.07
C ARG A 233 22.89 -10.02 17.77
N ILE A 234 23.16 -8.99 16.96
CA ILE A 234 23.32 -7.60 17.42
C ILE A 234 21.95 -7.04 17.81
N ALA A 235 20.91 -7.33 17.01
CA ALA A 235 19.52 -7.02 17.33
C ALA A 235 18.62 -8.21 17.02
N SER A 236 17.55 -8.36 17.81
CA SER A 236 16.43 -9.28 17.54
C SER A 236 15.11 -8.56 17.80
N LEU A 237 14.25 -8.52 16.80
CA LEU A 237 12.91 -7.93 16.90
C LEU A 237 11.88 -8.95 16.39
N ALA A 238 10.69 -8.96 16.99
CA ALA A 238 9.54 -9.74 16.55
C ALA A 238 8.40 -8.82 16.08
N ILE A 239 7.72 -9.24 15.00
CA ILE A 239 6.50 -8.61 14.50
C ILE A 239 5.35 -9.54 14.83
N ILE A 240 4.48 -9.11 15.75
CA ILE A 240 3.31 -9.86 16.19
C ILE A 240 2.07 -9.22 15.57
N LYS A 241 1.35 -9.97 14.74
CA LYS A 241 0.09 -9.53 14.12
C LYS A 241 -0.95 -10.64 14.23
N GLU A 242 -2.14 -10.29 14.70
CA GLU A 242 -3.24 -11.24 14.81
C GLU A 242 -3.53 -11.91 13.45
N GLY A 243 -3.69 -13.24 13.47
CA GLY A 243 -3.91 -14.04 12.26
C GLY A 243 -2.63 -14.45 11.51
N PHE A 244 -1.44 -14.05 11.97
CA PHE A 244 -0.16 -14.44 11.36
C PHE A 244 0.79 -15.08 12.38
N PRO A 245 1.61 -16.06 11.96
CA PRO A 245 2.81 -16.43 12.71
C PRO A 245 3.70 -15.20 12.90
N ALA A 246 4.37 -15.10 14.05
CA ALA A 246 5.29 -13.99 14.32
C ALA A 246 6.45 -13.99 13.33
N ALA A 247 6.77 -12.83 12.77
CA ALA A 247 7.95 -12.66 11.93
C ALA A 247 9.17 -12.29 12.79
N ASP A 248 10.34 -12.83 12.41
CA ASP A 248 11.63 -12.66 13.10
C ASP A 248 12.51 -11.71 12.29
N PHE A 249 12.90 -10.60 12.91
CA PHE A 249 13.93 -9.70 12.40
C PHE A 249 15.21 -9.84 13.21
N SER A 250 16.35 -9.79 12.52
CA SER A 250 17.66 -9.82 13.16
C SER A 250 18.69 -8.95 12.44
N ILE A 251 19.62 -8.40 13.22
CA ILE A 251 20.86 -7.80 12.72
C ILE A 251 22.03 -8.66 13.19
N THR A 252 22.91 -9.05 12.29
CA THR A 252 24.14 -9.80 12.57
C THR A 252 25.31 -9.17 11.84
N SER A 253 26.52 -9.27 12.40
CA SER A 253 27.75 -8.82 11.75
C SER A 253 28.84 -9.86 11.90
N PHE A 254 29.59 -10.09 10.82
CA PHE A 254 30.70 -11.03 10.77
C PHE A 254 31.93 -10.37 10.14
N PRO A 255 33.15 -10.75 10.56
CA PRO A 255 34.38 -10.31 9.90
C PRO A 255 34.51 -10.96 8.50
N GLY A 256 34.94 -10.18 7.51
CA GLY A 256 35.12 -10.62 6.13
C GLY A 256 33.81 -10.82 5.37
N ASP A 257 33.91 -11.39 4.16
CA ASP A 257 32.81 -11.56 3.20
C ASP A 257 31.82 -12.70 3.53
N THR A 258 32.11 -13.46 4.59
CA THR A 258 31.32 -14.60 5.05
C THR A 258 31.06 -15.64 3.93
N GLY A 259 32.00 -15.82 3.00
CA GLY A 259 31.89 -16.76 1.88
C GLY A 259 31.22 -16.19 0.62
N GLY A 260 30.96 -14.89 0.58
CA GLY A 260 30.51 -14.15 -0.60
C GLY A 260 28.99 -14.10 -0.81
N LEU A 261 28.56 -13.13 -1.62
CA LEU A 261 27.15 -12.78 -1.85
C LEU A 261 26.30 -13.98 -2.31
N VAL A 262 26.75 -14.69 -3.35
CA VAL A 262 26.00 -15.81 -3.95
C VAL A 262 25.78 -16.95 -2.95
N ALA A 263 26.83 -17.31 -2.20
CA ALA A 263 26.73 -18.39 -1.21
C ALA A 263 25.78 -18.02 -0.06
N ASN A 264 25.80 -16.76 0.39
CA ASN A 264 24.91 -16.27 1.43
C ASN A 264 23.45 -16.23 0.97
N VAL A 265 23.17 -15.70 -0.22
CA VAL A 265 21.82 -15.69 -0.81
C VAL A 265 21.25 -17.11 -0.92
N ASN A 266 22.04 -18.05 -1.46
CA ASN A 266 21.61 -19.45 -1.56
C ASN A 266 21.42 -20.14 -0.21
N ARG A 267 22.20 -19.75 0.81
CA ARG A 267 21.98 -20.22 2.19
C ARG A 267 20.62 -19.79 2.72
N TRP A 268 20.18 -18.55 2.45
CA TRP A 268 18.85 -18.09 2.85
C TRP A 268 17.73 -18.67 1.99
N ARG A 269 17.92 -18.82 0.68
CA ARG A 269 16.96 -19.51 -0.21
C ARG A 269 16.63 -20.91 0.31
N ARG A 270 17.65 -21.69 0.68
CA ARG A 270 17.48 -23.02 1.28
C ARG A 270 16.76 -23.02 2.64
N GLN A 271 16.76 -21.90 3.39
CA GLN A 271 16.01 -21.81 4.67
C GLN A 271 14.49 -21.83 4.47
N ILE A 272 14.03 -21.46 3.27
CA ILE A 272 12.62 -21.45 2.87
C ILE A 272 12.35 -22.43 1.72
N GLY A 273 13.22 -23.43 1.54
CA GLY A 273 13.02 -24.53 0.57
C GLY A 273 13.33 -24.20 -0.90
N LEU A 274 13.81 -22.99 -1.21
CA LEU A 274 14.07 -22.59 -2.59
C LEU A 274 15.36 -23.20 -3.16
N ALA A 275 15.32 -23.53 -4.46
CA ALA A 275 16.50 -23.96 -5.22
C ALA A 275 17.57 -22.87 -5.32
N ASP A 276 18.84 -23.26 -5.36
CA ASP A 276 19.97 -22.32 -5.46
C ASP A 276 19.93 -21.51 -6.77
N TRP A 277 20.29 -20.23 -6.68
CA TRP A 277 20.55 -19.35 -7.80
C TRP A 277 22.01 -19.39 -8.23
N ASN A 278 22.26 -19.22 -9.53
CA ASN A 278 23.60 -18.91 -10.03
C ASN A 278 23.93 -17.41 -9.86
N ALA A 279 25.18 -17.02 -10.13
CA ALA A 279 25.65 -15.66 -9.94
C ALA A 279 24.82 -14.61 -10.73
N SER A 280 24.45 -14.91 -11.97
CA SER A 280 23.66 -13.98 -12.80
C SER A 280 22.25 -13.79 -12.26
N GLN A 281 21.63 -14.85 -11.71
CA GLN A 281 20.31 -14.75 -11.07
C GLN A 281 20.37 -13.95 -9.78
N VAL A 282 21.44 -14.11 -8.99
CA VAL A 282 21.66 -13.27 -7.80
C VAL A 282 21.81 -11.81 -8.21
N GLU A 283 22.65 -11.49 -9.19
CA GLU A 283 22.82 -10.10 -9.63
C GLU A 283 21.51 -9.50 -10.15
N ALA A 284 20.72 -10.26 -10.92
CA ALA A 284 19.44 -9.80 -11.45
C ALA A 284 18.39 -9.55 -10.37
N ALA A 285 18.45 -10.27 -9.24
CA ALA A 285 17.53 -10.12 -8.12
C ALA A 285 17.97 -9.05 -7.11
N ALA A 286 19.20 -8.54 -7.22
CA ALA A 286 19.76 -7.57 -6.28
C ALA A 286 19.15 -6.18 -6.50
N THR A 287 18.63 -5.59 -5.43
CA THR A 287 18.23 -4.17 -5.40
C THR A 287 19.24 -3.38 -4.58
N ARG A 288 19.70 -2.22 -5.08
CA ARG A 288 20.67 -1.37 -4.38
C ARG A 288 19.98 -0.16 -3.76
N MET A 289 20.40 0.23 -2.57
CA MET A 289 19.88 1.39 -1.85
C MET A 289 21.01 2.08 -1.09
N THR A 290 21.03 3.41 -1.13
CA THR A 290 21.91 4.22 -0.29
C THR A 290 21.05 5.00 0.70
N ASN A 291 21.41 5.00 1.98
CA ASN A 291 20.65 5.73 3.00
C ASN A 291 21.20 7.15 3.22
N PRO A 292 20.50 8.02 4.00
CA PRO A 292 20.95 9.39 4.27
C PRO A 292 22.33 9.49 4.95
N SER A 293 22.78 8.43 5.63
CA SER A 293 24.11 8.34 6.25
C SER A 293 25.21 7.95 5.26
N GLY A 294 24.88 7.75 3.97
CA GLY A 294 25.81 7.31 2.94
C GLY A 294 26.11 5.81 2.96
N LEU A 295 25.36 5.01 3.71
CA LEU A 295 25.53 3.56 3.78
C LEU A 295 24.86 2.89 2.58
N GLU A 296 25.58 1.99 1.92
CA GLU A 296 25.08 1.22 0.78
C GLU A 296 24.59 -0.16 1.21
N PHE A 297 23.41 -0.52 0.73
CA PHE A 297 22.75 -1.80 0.97
C PHE A 297 22.49 -2.52 -0.34
N THR A 298 22.83 -3.81 -0.38
CA THR A 298 22.33 -4.74 -1.40
C THR A 298 21.22 -5.58 -0.80
N MET A 299 20.04 -5.54 -1.40
CA MET A 299 18.81 -6.12 -0.89
C MET A 299 18.32 -7.28 -1.76
N PHE A 300 17.70 -8.26 -1.11
CA PHE A 300 17.01 -9.37 -1.77
C PHE A 300 15.65 -9.62 -1.12
N GLU A 301 14.67 -9.91 -1.96
CA GLU A 301 13.37 -10.46 -1.57
C GLU A 301 13.28 -11.90 -2.07
N LEU A 302 13.28 -12.85 -1.12
CA LEU A 302 13.25 -14.29 -1.41
C LEU A 302 11.87 -14.82 -1.05
N LYS A 303 11.03 -15.07 -2.05
CA LYS A 303 9.64 -15.55 -1.91
C LYS A 303 9.56 -17.03 -2.27
N SER A 304 8.86 -17.83 -1.46
CA SER A 304 8.51 -19.22 -1.81
C SER A 304 7.55 -19.25 -3.01
N ASP A 305 7.80 -20.08 -4.04
CA ASP A 305 6.86 -20.27 -5.15
C ASP A 305 5.76 -21.26 -4.76
N SER A 306 4.51 -20.78 -4.69
CA SER A 306 3.36 -21.58 -4.22
C SER A 306 2.91 -22.70 -5.16
N GLU A 307 3.44 -22.79 -6.38
CA GLU A 307 2.99 -23.77 -7.39
C GLU A 307 3.92 -24.98 -7.54
N ASN A 308 5.18 -24.92 -7.11
CA ASN A 308 6.16 -25.99 -7.39
C ASN A 308 6.78 -26.66 -6.16
N ASP A 309 6.77 -26.02 -4.99
CA ASP A 309 7.38 -26.58 -3.78
C ASP A 309 6.29 -26.90 -2.77
N GLY A 310 6.07 -28.19 -2.51
CA GLY A 310 5.00 -28.74 -1.67
C GLY A 310 5.07 -28.39 -0.17
N ASN A 311 5.57 -27.20 0.17
CA ASN A 311 5.54 -26.63 1.50
C ASN A 311 4.38 -25.62 1.62
N ALA A 312 3.45 -25.88 2.54
CA ALA A 312 2.26 -25.06 2.72
C ALA A 312 2.55 -23.72 3.42
N ASP A 313 3.74 -23.58 4.01
CA ASP A 313 4.15 -22.36 4.70
C ASP A 313 4.75 -21.39 3.68
N LYS A 314 3.95 -20.41 3.27
CA LYS A 314 4.36 -19.31 2.39
C LYS A 314 5.31 -18.39 3.15
N GLU A 315 6.56 -18.78 3.34
CA GLU A 315 7.55 -17.93 3.97
C GLU A 315 8.25 -17.02 2.96
N THR A 316 8.60 -15.82 3.41
CA THR A 316 9.48 -14.89 2.69
C THR A 316 10.67 -14.55 3.57
N ILE A 317 11.81 -14.30 2.94
CA ILE A 317 12.98 -13.69 3.59
C ILE A 317 13.29 -12.39 2.86
N LEU A 318 13.22 -11.28 3.59
CA LEU A 318 13.82 -10.01 3.18
C LEU A 318 15.19 -9.89 3.82
N VAL A 319 16.19 -9.53 3.03
CA VAL A 319 17.55 -9.34 3.55
C VAL A 319 18.19 -8.11 2.91
N ALA A 320 18.90 -7.34 3.72
CA ALA A 320 19.79 -6.28 3.27
C ALA A 320 21.21 -6.56 3.79
N ILE A 321 22.18 -6.34 2.91
CA ILE A 321 23.59 -6.60 3.16
C ILE A 321 24.34 -5.28 3.02
N MET A 322 25.18 -4.98 4.00
CA MET A 322 26.06 -3.82 3.99
C MET A 322 27.48 -4.27 4.31
N GLU A 323 28.46 -3.82 3.53
CA GLU A 323 29.88 -4.03 3.81
C GLU A 323 30.48 -2.72 4.34
N MET A 324 31.08 -2.78 5.53
CA MET A 324 31.70 -1.62 6.16
C MET A 324 32.87 -2.07 7.03
N GLU A 325 34.02 -1.40 6.87
CA GLU A 325 35.23 -1.64 7.68
C GLU A 325 35.67 -3.11 7.72
N GLY A 326 35.57 -3.82 6.58
CA GLY A 326 35.94 -5.23 6.49
C GLY A 326 34.99 -6.19 7.20
N ARG A 327 33.78 -5.73 7.56
CA ARG A 327 32.70 -6.55 8.12
C ARG A 327 31.50 -6.58 7.17
N SER A 328 30.85 -7.74 7.09
CA SER A 328 29.53 -7.87 6.48
C SER A 328 28.45 -7.79 7.54
N TRP A 329 27.46 -6.94 7.30
CA TRP A 329 26.27 -6.75 8.12
C TRP A 329 25.06 -7.32 7.40
N PHE A 330 24.25 -8.10 8.11
CA PHE A 330 23.02 -8.70 7.58
C PHE A 330 21.83 -8.24 8.41
N PHE A 331 20.90 -7.56 7.75
CA PHE A 331 19.60 -7.18 8.27
C PHE A 331 18.60 -8.14 7.64
N LYS A 332 18.00 -9.04 8.43
CA LYS A 332 17.17 -10.12 7.91
C LYS A 332 15.82 -10.13 8.58
N LEU A 333 14.74 -10.09 7.80
CA LEU A 333 13.36 -10.29 8.22
C LEU A 333 12.82 -11.58 7.58
N ARG A 334 12.30 -12.50 8.39
CA ARG A 334 11.69 -13.76 7.95
C ARG A 334 10.30 -13.90 8.54
N GLY A 335 9.34 -14.36 7.75
CA GLY A 335 8.02 -14.73 8.25
C GLY A 335 7.06 -15.06 7.11
N ASP A 336 5.76 -15.06 7.43
CA ASP A 336 4.70 -15.25 6.43
C ASP A 336 4.79 -14.21 5.30
N ALA A 337 4.59 -14.65 4.06
CA ALA A 337 4.77 -13.85 2.86
C ALA A 337 3.84 -12.63 2.82
N LEU A 338 2.58 -12.76 3.25
CA LEU A 338 1.65 -11.64 3.28
C LEU A 338 2.00 -10.68 4.42
N LEU A 339 2.45 -11.20 5.56
CA LEU A 339 2.93 -10.35 6.65
C LEU A 339 4.15 -9.53 6.18
N LEU A 340 5.12 -10.17 5.54
CA LEU A 340 6.35 -9.51 5.07
C LEU A 340 6.10 -8.51 3.93
N ASP A 341 5.16 -8.79 3.04
CA ASP A 341 4.72 -7.83 2.02
C ASP A 341 4.22 -6.53 2.67
N ILE A 342 3.44 -6.65 3.76
CA ILE A 342 2.95 -5.51 4.53
C ILE A 342 4.06 -4.85 5.38
N GLN A 343 5.11 -5.59 5.76
CA GLN A 343 6.25 -5.07 6.55
C GLN A 343 7.40 -4.52 5.69
N MET A 344 7.37 -4.67 4.37
CA MET A 344 8.45 -4.26 3.45
C MET A 344 8.87 -2.80 3.67
N ASP A 345 7.91 -1.89 3.78
CA ASP A 345 8.21 -0.47 3.96
C ASP A 345 8.83 -0.19 5.33
N LYS A 346 8.40 -0.89 6.39
CA LYS A 346 9.00 -0.79 7.72
C LYS A 346 10.42 -1.33 7.77
N PHE A 347 10.69 -2.39 7.00
CA PHE A 347 12.04 -2.90 6.81
C PHE A 347 12.94 -1.86 6.12
N LYS A 348 12.46 -1.22 5.05
CA LYS A 348 13.21 -0.12 4.38
C LYS A 348 13.42 1.09 5.29
N TYR A 349 12.40 1.49 6.04
CA TYR A 349 12.51 2.58 7.03
C TYR A 349 13.60 2.31 8.06
N LEU A 350 13.67 1.08 8.60
CA LEU A 350 14.75 0.69 9.50
C LEU A 350 16.11 0.92 8.84
N LEU A 351 16.32 0.43 7.62
CA LEU A 351 17.59 0.60 6.88
C LEU A 351 17.93 2.07 6.62
N GLN A 352 16.93 2.91 6.32
CA GLN A 352 17.12 4.35 6.16
C GLN A 352 17.60 5.02 7.44
N SER A 353 17.17 4.53 8.61
CA SER A 353 17.56 5.09 9.91
C SER A 353 18.96 4.67 10.40
N VAL A 354 19.54 3.64 9.77
CA VAL A 354 20.83 3.07 10.19
C VAL A 354 21.96 4.10 10.07
N ARG A 355 22.72 4.24 11.13
CA ARG A 355 23.92 5.08 11.20
C ARG A 355 24.89 4.53 12.25
N PHE A 356 26.15 4.94 12.16
CA PHE A 356 27.13 4.68 13.21
C PHE A 356 27.29 5.93 14.08
N SER A 357 27.23 5.79 15.42
CA SER A 357 27.59 6.87 16.33
C SER A 357 29.08 7.16 16.19
N HIS A 358 29.44 8.38 15.81
CA HIS A 358 30.83 8.82 15.82
C HIS A 358 31.33 8.90 17.28
N GLU A 359 31.93 7.84 17.80
CA GLU A 359 32.86 7.95 18.93
C GLU A 359 34.31 7.95 18.42
N GLY A 360 34.83 9.15 18.17
CA GLY A 360 36.23 9.51 18.40
C GLY A 360 37.32 8.93 17.49
N HIS A 361 37.70 9.68 16.46
CA HIS A 361 39.11 9.84 16.12
C HIS A 361 39.48 11.33 16.15
N ASN A 362 40.19 11.71 17.22
CA ASN A 362 41.03 12.90 17.25
C ASN A 362 42.02 12.87 16.09
N HIS A 363 42.12 13.97 15.35
CA HIS A 363 43.38 14.45 14.81
C HIS A 363 43.61 15.89 15.25
#